data_AF-A0A2N7PM40-F1
#
_entry.id   AF-A0A2N7PM40-F1
#
_cell.length_a   1.000
_cell.length_b   1.000
_cell.length_c   1.000
_cell.angle_alpha   90.00
_cell.angle_beta   90.00
_cell.angle_gamma   90.00
#
_symmetry.space_group_name_H-M   'P 1'
#
loop_
_entity.id
_entity.type
_entity.pdbx_description
1 polymer ?
#
loop_
_entity_poly.entity_id
_entity_poly.type
_entity_poly.pdbx_seq_one_letter_code
_entity_poly.pdbx_strand_id
1 'polypeptide(L)'
;KCHAETCDRCHKTEVNGIPAYSVKQAKFMENCLNCHKREKTLLELIKKGEIQEVHFSKGMECMNCHTAREIHGDGKRYVSMREKGAMETKCENCHQERPATISHKIHKDKLDCTACHVHQVITCANCHMDTEVKTAKRISIPLRNWVFLINYNGKVVSGNIQTFVVNKNQTFIIYAPYFSHDVIKPGRNCEDCHGTDVVKQIDKRGEIEITYVENGTLANIKGVIPIVEGVKYKNAYMDYVDGKWIPLENPEEPLQQFVAFGEPLTKQQLKKLLLPVKKR
;
A
#
# COMPACT_ATOMS: atom_id res chain seq x y z
N LYS A 1 -4.82 0.37 25.43
CA LYS A 1 -6.14 1.01 25.28
C LYS A 1 -6.63 0.72 23.87
N CYS A 2 -7.75 0.00 23.71
CA CYS A 2 -8.39 -0.18 22.41
C CYS A 2 -9.00 1.16 21.96
N HIS A 3 -8.99 1.45 20.65
CA HIS A 3 -9.58 2.68 20.12
C HIS A 3 -11.12 2.61 20.02
N ALA A 4 -11.69 1.40 20.12
CA ALA A 4 -13.12 1.16 20.31
C ALA A 4 -13.36 0.93 21.81
N GLU A 5 -14.17 1.80 22.42
CA GLU A 5 -14.43 1.78 23.87
C GLU A 5 -15.64 0.89 24.23
N THR A 6 -16.51 0.57 23.27
CA THR A 6 -17.69 -0.28 23.46
C THR A 6 -17.93 -1.21 22.26
N CYS A 7 -18.66 -2.30 22.50
CA CYS A 7 -19.11 -3.24 21.46
C CYS A 7 -20.12 -2.59 20.50
N ASP A 8 -20.81 -1.53 20.95
CA ASP A 8 -21.87 -0.86 20.20
C ASP A 8 -21.40 -0.39 18.83
N ARG A 9 -20.15 0.08 18.76
CA ARG A 9 -19.56 0.66 17.55
C ARG A 9 -19.69 -0.25 16.33
N CYS A 10 -19.65 -1.57 16.51
CA CYS A 10 -19.73 -2.53 15.42
C CYS A 10 -20.91 -3.49 15.55
N HIS A 11 -21.30 -3.89 16.76
CA HIS A 11 -22.30 -4.94 16.94
C HIS A 11 -23.71 -4.41 17.14
N LYS A 12 -23.89 -3.16 17.58
CA LYS A 12 -25.22 -2.64 17.93
C LYS A 12 -26.09 -2.54 16.69
N THR A 13 -27.29 -3.05 16.83
CA THR A 13 -28.37 -2.99 15.86
C THR A 13 -29.68 -2.80 16.62
N GLU A 14 -30.80 -2.83 15.92
CA GLU A 14 -32.13 -2.66 16.50
C GLU A 14 -33.07 -3.74 15.95
N VAL A 15 -33.85 -4.35 16.85
CA VAL A 15 -34.91 -5.31 16.49
C VAL A 15 -36.19 -4.85 17.16
N ASN A 16 -37.20 -4.47 16.38
CA ASN A 16 -38.49 -3.97 16.87
C ASN A 16 -38.37 -2.78 17.84
N GLY A 17 -37.49 -1.80 17.56
CA GLY A 17 -37.30 -0.65 18.46
C GLY A 17 -36.38 -0.91 19.66
N ILE A 18 -35.87 -2.13 19.82
CA ILE A 18 -35.06 -2.51 20.98
C ILE A 18 -33.59 -2.66 20.57
N PRO A 19 -32.64 -1.99 21.27
CA PRO A 19 -31.22 -2.19 21.05
C PRO A 19 -30.82 -3.66 21.20
N ALA A 20 -30.16 -4.19 20.18
CA ALA A 20 -29.69 -5.57 20.12
C ALA A 20 -28.24 -5.62 19.62
N TYR A 21 -27.62 -6.80 19.69
CA TYR A 21 -26.27 -7.04 19.20
C TYR A 21 -26.27 -8.16 18.19
N SER A 22 -25.55 -7.98 17.08
CA SER A 22 -25.48 -8.98 16.00
C SER A 22 -24.08 -9.12 15.44
N VAL A 23 -23.66 -10.37 15.23
CA VAL A 23 -22.42 -10.67 14.50
C VAL A 23 -22.56 -10.30 13.02
N LYS A 24 -23.77 -10.40 12.45
CA LYS A 24 -24.02 -9.96 11.07
C LYS A 24 -23.74 -8.46 10.93
N GLN A 25 -24.21 -7.66 11.89
CA GLN A 25 -23.96 -6.22 11.91
C GLN A 25 -22.47 -5.91 12.04
N ALA A 26 -21.75 -6.63 12.91
CA ALA A 26 -20.32 -6.43 13.10
C ALA A 26 -19.48 -6.70 11.85
N LYS A 27 -19.92 -7.62 10.99
CA LYS A 27 -19.23 -7.98 9.74
C LYS A 27 -19.49 -7.00 8.59
N PHE A 28 -20.43 -6.05 8.76
CA PHE A 28 -20.77 -5.09 7.71
C PHE A 28 -19.57 -4.19 7.37
N MET A 29 -19.20 -4.11 6.08
CA MET A 29 -17.95 -3.49 5.62
C MET A 29 -17.84 -2.02 6.02
N GLU A 30 -18.97 -1.31 6.07
CA GLU A 30 -19.07 0.10 6.43
C GLU A 30 -18.45 0.39 7.81
N ASN A 31 -18.51 -0.57 8.75
CA ASN A 31 -17.86 -0.44 10.06
C ASN A 31 -16.34 -0.24 9.91
N CYS A 32 -15.72 -0.96 8.97
CA CYS A 32 -14.29 -0.90 8.68
C CYS A 32 -13.93 0.36 7.87
N LEU A 33 -14.72 0.66 6.84
CA LEU A 33 -14.45 1.73 5.87
C LEU A 33 -14.52 3.15 6.45
N ASN A 34 -15.14 3.31 7.63
CA ASN A 34 -15.12 4.56 8.39
C ASN A 34 -13.69 5.01 8.75
N CYS A 35 -12.78 4.06 8.96
CA CYS A 35 -11.37 4.32 9.26
C CYS A 35 -10.44 3.93 8.11
N HIS A 36 -10.75 2.84 7.39
CA HIS A 36 -10.00 2.33 6.25
C HIS A 36 -10.34 3.09 4.95
N LYS A 37 -10.02 4.39 4.93
CA LYS A 37 -10.38 5.29 3.82
C LYS A 37 -9.72 4.92 2.48
N ARG A 38 -8.49 4.39 2.52
CA ARG A 38 -7.80 3.95 1.28
C ARG A 38 -8.51 2.76 0.65
N GLU A 39 -8.94 1.81 1.48
CA GLU A 39 -9.74 0.66 1.07
C GLU A 39 -11.12 1.10 0.57
N LYS A 40 -11.74 2.12 1.18
CA LYS A 40 -12.98 2.71 0.66
C LYS A 40 -12.79 3.24 -0.77
N THR A 41 -11.74 4.00 -1.03
CA THR A 41 -11.41 4.49 -2.38
C THR A 41 -11.18 3.34 -3.35
N LEU A 42 -10.48 2.28 -2.92
CA LEU A 42 -10.28 1.10 -3.76
C LEU A 42 -11.63 0.45 -4.15
N LEU A 43 -12.52 0.21 -3.18
CA LEU A 43 -13.83 -0.39 -3.44
C LEU A 43 -14.67 0.46 -4.39
N GLU A 44 -14.59 1.79 -4.30
CA GLU A 44 -15.24 2.69 -5.26
C GLU A 44 -14.69 2.53 -6.67
N LEU A 45 -13.37 2.36 -6.84
CA LEU A 45 -12.73 2.10 -8.14
C LEU A 45 -13.11 0.73 -8.71
N ILE A 46 -13.20 -0.30 -7.86
CA ILE A 46 -13.68 -1.64 -8.24
C ILE A 46 -15.14 -1.55 -8.72
N LYS A 47 -16.01 -0.84 -7.98
CA LYS A 47 -17.42 -0.62 -8.37
C LYS A 47 -17.56 0.10 -9.71
N LYS A 48 -16.63 1.02 -10.03
CA LYS A 48 -16.57 1.73 -11.32
C LYS A 48 -15.98 0.89 -12.46
N GLY A 49 -15.46 -0.31 -12.18
CA GLY A 49 -14.78 -1.15 -13.16
C GLY A 49 -13.39 -0.65 -13.55
N GLU A 50 -12.82 0.32 -12.83
CA GLU A 50 -11.46 0.83 -13.08
C GLU A 50 -10.39 -0.14 -12.57
N ILE A 51 -10.75 -1.04 -11.64
CA ILE A 51 -9.88 -2.06 -11.05
C ILE A 51 -10.58 -3.42 -11.11
N GLN A 52 -9.86 -4.45 -11.56
CA GLN A 52 -10.36 -5.83 -11.68
C GLN A 52 -9.81 -6.72 -10.56
N GLU A 53 -10.22 -6.42 -9.33
CA GLU A 53 -9.86 -7.18 -8.14
C GLU A 53 -10.66 -8.50 -8.06
N VAL A 54 -10.01 -9.62 -7.77
CA VAL A 54 -10.63 -10.94 -7.95
C VAL A 54 -11.44 -11.47 -6.76
N HIS A 55 -11.22 -10.97 -5.54
CA HIS A 55 -11.87 -11.46 -4.33
C HIS A 55 -13.21 -10.75 -4.07
N PHE A 56 -13.23 -9.42 -4.06
CA PHE A 56 -14.43 -8.59 -3.96
C PHE A 56 -15.36 -8.83 -5.13
N SER A 57 -14.85 -8.99 -6.36
CA SER A 57 -15.69 -9.36 -7.52
C SER A 57 -16.33 -10.74 -7.39
N LYS A 58 -15.83 -11.62 -6.50
CA LYS A 58 -16.44 -12.91 -6.15
C LYS A 58 -17.31 -12.85 -4.89
N GLY A 59 -17.60 -11.66 -4.38
CA GLY A 59 -18.44 -11.46 -3.20
C GLY A 59 -17.74 -11.70 -1.87
N MET A 60 -16.39 -11.73 -1.84
CA MET A 60 -15.68 -11.71 -0.56
C MET A 60 -15.76 -10.31 0.07
N GLU A 61 -15.84 -10.29 1.39
CA GLU A 61 -15.86 -9.12 2.26
C GLU A 61 -14.65 -9.15 3.21
N CYS A 62 -14.45 -8.07 3.97
CA CYS A 62 -13.29 -7.91 4.86
C CYS A 62 -13.07 -9.12 5.79
N MET A 63 -14.15 -9.64 6.39
CA MET A 63 -14.11 -10.73 7.36
C MET A 63 -13.96 -12.13 6.74
N ASN A 64 -13.91 -12.25 5.42
CA ASN A 64 -13.51 -13.51 4.77
C ASN A 64 -11.99 -13.73 4.86
N CYS A 65 -11.21 -12.66 4.97
CA CYS A 65 -9.77 -12.71 5.18
C CYS A 65 -9.41 -12.40 6.63
N HIS A 66 -10.05 -11.38 7.22
CA HIS A 66 -9.76 -10.93 8.57
C HIS A 66 -10.50 -11.72 9.64
N THR A 67 -9.77 -12.24 10.61
CA THR A 67 -10.34 -13.09 11.67
C THR A 67 -10.86 -12.25 12.84
N ALA A 68 -11.79 -12.80 13.63
CA ALA A 68 -12.26 -12.13 14.85
C ALA A 68 -11.12 -11.85 15.85
N ARG A 69 -10.10 -12.71 15.89
CA ARG A 69 -8.90 -12.51 16.71
C ARG A 69 -8.10 -11.28 16.24
N GLU A 70 -7.93 -11.08 14.94
CA GLU A 70 -7.25 -9.88 14.43
C GLU A 70 -8.00 -8.58 14.80
N ILE A 71 -9.35 -8.61 14.82
CA ILE A 71 -10.16 -7.44 15.11
C ILE A 71 -10.23 -7.13 16.62
N HIS A 72 -10.45 -8.15 17.47
CA HIS A 72 -10.55 -7.96 18.92
C HIS A 72 -9.19 -7.91 19.62
N GLY A 73 -8.15 -8.44 18.97
CA GLY A 73 -6.84 -8.67 19.56
C GLY A 73 -6.77 -9.98 20.35
N ASP A 74 -5.55 -10.35 20.70
CA ASP A 74 -5.21 -11.56 21.46
C ASP A 74 -4.61 -11.25 22.84
N GLY A 75 -4.70 -9.98 23.27
CA GLY A 75 -4.09 -9.48 24.51
C GLY A 75 -2.59 -9.15 24.39
N LYS A 76 -1.91 -9.49 23.29
CA LYS A 76 -0.52 -9.09 23.04
C LYS A 76 -0.48 -7.73 22.36
N ARG A 77 0.34 -6.82 22.90
CA ARG A 77 0.66 -5.57 22.20
C ARG A 77 1.77 -5.82 21.18
N TYR A 78 1.46 -5.57 19.93
CA TYR A 78 2.43 -5.59 18.83
C TYR A 78 2.93 -4.17 18.55
N VAL A 79 4.17 -4.03 18.10
CA VAL A 79 4.73 -2.72 17.70
C VAL A 79 4.30 -2.32 16.29
N SER A 80 3.80 -3.27 15.50
CA SER A 80 3.26 -3.06 14.15
C SER A 80 2.30 -4.19 13.77
N MET A 81 1.34 -3.91 12.89
CA MET A 81 0.54 -4.96 12.22
C MET A 81 1.41 -5.90 11.35
N ARG A 82 2.65 -5.48 11.03
CA ARG A 82 3.66 -6.30 10.35
C ARG A 82 4.57 -7.06 11.32
N GLU A 83 4.31 -7.03 12.62
CA GLU A 83 5.05 -7.92 13.53
C GLU A 83 4.60 -9.38 13.32
N LYS A 84 5.52 -10.33 13.38
CA LYS A 84 5.20 -11.75 13.26
C LYS A 84 4.14 -12.15 14.30
N GLY A 85 3.04 -12.71 13.80
CA GLY A 85 1.91 -13.14 14.62
C GLY A 85 0.83 -12.07 14.84
N ALA A 86 1.07 -10.80 14.51
CA ALA A 86 0.05 -9.74 14.65
C ALA A 86 -1.16 -9.96 13.73
N MET A 87 -0.93 -10.58 12.57
CA MET A 87 -1.95 -10.94 11.60
C MET A 87 -1.91 -12.43 11.27
N GLU A 88 -3.08 -13.00 10.99
CA GLU A 88 -3.34 -14.37 10.54
C GLU A 88 -3.65 -14.44 9.05
N THR A 89 -4.09 -13.32 8.45
CA THR A 89 -4.42 -13.19 7.04
C THR A 89 -3.20 -13.54 6.17
N LYS A 90 -3.33 -14.61 5.39
CA LYS A 90 -2.30 -15.10 4.46
C LYS A 90 -2.97 -15.68 3.22
N CYS A 91 -2.33 -15.51 2.06
CA CYS A 91 -2.83 -16.06 0.80
C CYS A 91 -2.98 -17.59 0.89
N GLU A 92 -2.03 -18.24 1.56
CA GLU A 92 -1.91 -19.68 1.72
C GLU A 92 -3.02 -20.31 2.58
N ASN A 93 -3.79 -19.51 3.33
CA ASN A 93 -4.96 -20.00 4.06
C ASN A 93 -6.03 -20.55 3.10
N CYS A 94 -6.10 -20.01 1.88
CA CYS A 94 -7.01 -20.46 0.82
C CYS A 94 -6.27 -21.04 -0.40
N HIS A 95 -5.06 -20.54 -0.70
CA HIS A 95 -4.23 -20.96 -1.83
C HIS A 95 -3.10 -21.89 -1.37
N GLN A 96 -3.47 -23.09 -0.91
CA GLN A 96 -2.51 -24.06 -0.36
C GLN A 96 -1.56 -24.61 -1.42
N GLU A 97 -2.01 -24.72 -2.66
CA GLU A 97 -1.22 -25.19 -3.79
C GLU A 97 -0.86 -24.04 -4.73
N ARG A 98 0.44 -23.88 -5.01
CA ARG A 98 0.94 -22.92 -5.99
C ARG A 98 0.92 -23.55 -7.38
N PRO A 99 0.27 -22.92 -8.38
CA PRO A 99 0.33 -23.39 -9.76
C PRO A 99 1.79 -23.48 -10.22
N ALA A 100 2.15 -24.56 -10.92
CA ALA A 100 3.53 -24.83 -11.36
C ALA A 100 3.98 -23.97 -12.56
N THR A 101 3.87 -22.64 -12.43
CA THR A 101 4.29 -21.66 -13.44
C THR A 101 5.81 -21.48 -13.43
N ILE A 102 6.34 -20.91 -14.51
CA ILE A 102 7.77 -20.57 -14.61
C ILE A 102 8.16 -19.62 -13.48
N SER A 103 7.36 -18.59 -13.21
CA SER A 103 7.61 -17.61 -12.14
C SER A 103 7.70 -18.27 -10.76
N HIS A 104 6.75 -19.15 -10.40
CA HIS A 104 6.80 -19.88 -9.13
C HIS A 104 8.04 -20.78 -9.02
N LYS A 105 8.46 -21.43 -10.11
CA LYS A 105 9.65 -22.30 -10.14
C LYS A 105 10.96 -21.51 -9.96
N ILE A 106 11.07 -20.33 -10.57
CA ILE A 106 12.27 -19.50 -10.51
C ILE A 106 12.38 -18.75 -9.18
N HIS A 107 11.29 -18.13 -8.73
CA HIS A 107 11.30 -17.26 -7.55
C HIS A 107 11.14 -18.01 -6.24
N LYS A 108 10.45 -19.16 -6.24
CA LYS A 108 10.23 -20.00 -5.05
C LYS A 108 9.78 -19.15 -3.86
N ASP A 109 10.55 -19.16 -2.77
CA ASP A 109 10.20 -18.45 -1.53
C ASP A 109 10.92 -17.10 -1.38
N LYS A 110 11.56 -16.58 -2.44
CA LYS A 110 12.26 -15.27 -2.42
C LYS A 110 11.30 -14.09 -2.56
N LEU A 111 10.16 -14.31 -3.20
CA LEU A 111 9.10 -13.33 -3.36
C LEU A 111 7.89 -13.78 -2.53
N ASP A 112 7.22 -12.84 -1.91
CA ASP A 112 5.88 -13.05 -1.36
C ASP A 112 4.83 -12.97 -2.47
N CYS A 113 3.68 -13.61 -2.29
CA CYS A 113 2.57 -13.58 -3.25
C CYS A 113 2.22 -12.13 -3.66
N THR A 114 2.31 -11.20 -2.71
CA THR A 114 1.97 -9.79 -2.92
C THR A 114 2.88 -9.07 -3.91
N ALA A 115 4.15 -9.47 -4.05
CA ALA A 115 5.07 -8.85 -5.02
C ALA A 115 4.60 -9.00 -6.47
N CYS A 116 3.87 -10.08 -6.78
CA CYS A 116 3.35 -10.36 -8.13
C CYS A 116 1.84 -10.14 -8.24
N HIS A 117 1.07 -10.50 -7.21
CA HIS A 117 -0.39 -10.57 -7.30
C HIS A 117 -1.11 -9.30 -6.83
N VAL A 118 -0.50 -8.44 -6.02
CA VAL A 118 -1.07 -7.10 -5.77
C VAL A 118 -0.86 -6.27 -7.03
N HIS A 119 -1.88 -5.75 -7.70
CA HIS A 119 -1.78 -5.11 -9.03
C HIS A 119 -1.26 -3.66 -8.99
N GLN A 120 -1.70 -2.86 -8.04
CA GLN A 120 -1.21 -1.51 -7.79
C GLN A 120 -1.46 -1.11 -6.34
N VAL A 121 -0.84 0.00 -5.92
CA VAL A 121 -1.10 0.63 -4.63
C VAL A 121 -1.65 2.03 -4.83
N ILE A 122 -2.56 2.42 -3.95
CA ILE A 122 -3.01 3.81 -3.81
C ILE A 122 -2.10 4.47 -2.78
N THR A 123 -1.37 5.48 -3.21
CA THR A 123 -0.51 6.31 -2.36
C THR A 123 -1.25 7.59 -2.01
N CYS A 124 -1.27 7.95 -0.74
CA CYS A 124 -1.65 9.31 -0.34
C CYS A 124 -0.37 10.15 -0.32
N ALA A 125 -0.09 10.85 -1.41
CA ALA A 125 1.04 11.77 -1.48
C ALA A 125 0.72 13.09 -0.79
N ASN A 126 1.77 13.74 -0.31
CA ASN A 126 1.79 15.08 0.27
C ASN A 126 0.72 15.24 1.35
N CYS A 127 0.71 14.32 2.32
CA CYS A 127 -0.11 14.49 3.51
C CYS A 127 0.29 15.82 4.16
N HIS A 128 -0.63 16.77 4.14
CA HIS A 128 -0.35 18.13 4.54
C HIS A 128 -0.52 18.26 6.06
N MET A 129 0.59 18.13 6.78
CA MET A 129 0.57 17.97 8.24
C MET A 129 0.09 19.25 8.94
N ASP A 130 0.40 20.42 8.40
CA ASP A 130 -0.04 21.69 8.97
C ASP A 130 -1.57 21.81 8.98
N THR A 131 -2.24 21.32 7.93
CA THR A 131 -3.72 21.26 7.92
C THR A 131 -4.25 20.24 8.91
N GLU A 132 -3.64 19.04 8.99
CA GLU A 132 -4.09 18.03 9.95
C GLU A 132 -3.95 18.53 11.40
N VAL A 133 -2.84 19.16 11.75
CA VAL A 133 -2.61 19.70 13.10
C VAL A 133 -3.59 20.83 13.43
N LYS A 134 -3.85 21.76 12.48
CA LYS A 134 -4.73 22.91 12.72
C LYS A 134 -6.23 22.57 12.71
N THR A 135 -6.63 21.57 11.92
CA THR A 135 -8.05 21.33 11.61
C THR A 135 -8.53 19.91 11.90
N ALA A 136 -7.64 19.01 12.32
CA ALA A 136 -7.88 17.56 12.42
C ALA A 136 -8.33 16.89 11.10
N LYS A 137 -8.19 17.58 9.96
CA LYS A 137 -8.51 17.03 8.63
C LYS A 137 -7.26 16.57 7.92
N ARG A 138 -7.24 15.30 7.53
CA ARG A 138 -6.22 14.72 6.65
C ARG A 138 -6.48 15.12 5.21
N ILE A 139 -5.55 15.85 4.63
CA ILE A 139 -5.57 16.29 3.23
C ILE A 139 -4.34 15.71 2.54
N SER A 140 -4.56 15.05 1.40
CA SER A 140 -3.51 14.37 0.62
C SER A 140 -3.94 14.23 -0.83
N ILE A 141 -2.98 14.05 -1.73
CA ILE A 141 -3.22 13.79 -3.16
C ILE A 141 -3.15 12.28 -3.41
N PRO A 142 -4.24 11.63 -3.87
CA PRO A 142 -4.20 10.21 -4.19
C PRO A 142 -3.47 9.97 -5.53
N LEU A 143 -2.44 9.13 -5.51
CA LEU A 143 -1.69 8.65 -6.67
C LEU A 143 -1.87 7.13 -6.83
N ARG A 144 -1.80 6.63 -8.06
CA ARG A 144 -2.09 5.21 -8.38
C ARG A 144 -1.33 4.74 -9.62
N ASN A 145 -1.61 3.51 -10.06
CA ASN A 145 -0.99 2.83 -11.21
C ASN A 145 0.50 2.50 -11.04
N TRP A 146 0.94 2.30 -9.81
CA TRP A 146 2.28 1.85 -9.48
C TRP A 146 2.28 0.82 -8.35
N VAL A 147 3.40 0.16 -8.14
CA VAL A 147 3.67 -0.64 -6.94
C VAL A 147 5.14 -0.48 -6.60
N PHE A 148 5.46 -0.57 -5.31
CA PHE A 148 6.85 -0.57 -4.86
C PHE A 148 7.27 -1.98 -4.49
N LEU A 149 8.53 -2.34 -4.76
CA LEU A 149 9.11 -3.58 -4.24
C LEU A 149 10.05 -3.23 -3.09
N ILE A 150 9.82 -3.85 -1.92
CA ILE A 150 10.64 -3.70 -0.73
C ILE A 150 10.91 -5.06 -0.09
N ASN A 151 11.94 -5.17 0.75
CA ASN A 151 12.18 -6.36 1.56
C ASN A 151 11.35 -6.31 2.85
N TYR A 152 10.82 -7.46 3.24
CA TYR A 152 10.16 -7.69 4.52
C TYR A 152 10.19 -9.18 4.86
N ASN A 153 10.63 -9.52 6.07
CA ASN A 153 10.68 -10.89 6.57
C ASN A 153 11.43 -11.86 5.61
N GLY A 154 12.56 -11.42 5.06
CA GLY A 154 13.41 -12.21 4.17
C GLY A 154 12.89 -12.41 2.74
N LYS A 155 11.76 -11.79 2.37
CA LYS A 155 11.17 -11.83 1.03
C LYS A 155 11.02 -10.43 0.45
N VAL A 156 10.94 -10.35 -0.87
CA VAL A 156 10.44 -9.13 -1.53
C VAL A 156 8.92 -9.16 -1.52
N VAL A 157 8.30 -8.05 -1.13
CA VAL A 157 6.85 -7.88 -1.01
C VAL A 157 6.40 -6.63 -1.76
N SER A 158 5.09 -6.45 -1.94
CA SER A 158 4.58 -5.14 -2.35
C SER A 158 4.74 -4.13 -1.20
N GLY A 159 5.20 -2.95 -1.56
CA GLY A 159 5.35 -1.80 -0.68
C GLY A 159 4.52 -0.62 -1.15
N ASN A 160 4.49 0.41 -0.31
CA ASN A 160 3.92 1.71 -0.63
C ASN A 160 4.82 2.80 -0.06
N ILE A 161 4.71 3.99 -0.63
CA ILE A 161 5.30 5.20 -0.07
C ILE A 161 4.22 6.08 0.52
N GLN A 162 4.61 6.97 1.42
CA GLN A 162 3.78 8.10 1.83
C GLN A 162 4.67 9.32 1.98
N THR A 163 4.31 10.41 1.30
CA THR A 163 5.04 11.68 1.38
C THR A 163 4.26 12.68 2.23
N PHE A 164 4.99 13.57 2.89
CA PHE A 164 4.45 14.58 3.79
C PHE A 164 5.09 15.94 3.50
N VAL A 165 4.32 16.99 3.74
CA VAL A 165 4.79 18.38 3.77
C VAL A 165 4.43 18.94 5.14
N VAL A 166 5.42 19.55 5.79
CA VAL A 166 5.35 20.12 7.15
C VAL A 166 5.98 21.49 7.12
N ASN A 167 5.41 22.45 7.85
CA ASN A 167 5.95 23.82 7.97
C ASN A 167 6.30 24.44 6.61
N LYS A 168 5.40 24.29 5.63
CA LYS A 168 5.51 24.76 4.22
C LYS A 168 6.61 24.13 3.35
N ASN A 169 7.80 23.82 3.87
CA ASN A 169 8.92 23.38 3.03
C ASN A 169 9.63 22.11 3.48
N GLN A 170 9.37 21.65 4.71
CA GLN A 170 9.99 20.44 5.24
C GLN A 170 9.27 19.23 4.68
N THR A 171 10.01 18.27 4.14
CA THR A 171 9.43 17.10 3.50
C THR A 171 9.88 15.81 4.17
N PHE A 172 9.03 14.79 4.07
CA PHE A 172 9.30 13.48 4.64
C PHE A 172 8.74 12.39 3.73
N ILE A 173 9.44 11.27 3.63
CA ILE A 173 8.98 10.09 2.92
C ILE A 173 9.11 8.84 3.78
N ILE A 174 8.03 8.08 3.83
CA ILE A 174 7.96 6.77 4.47
C ILE A 174 7.90 5.69 3.40
N TYR A 175 8.65 4.60 3.62
CA TYR A 175 8.55 3.35 2.88
C TYR A 175 8.03 2.25 3.81
N ALA A 176 7.01 1.50 3.38
CA ALA A 176 6.41 0.46 4.21
C ALA A 176 5.93 -0.77 3.40
N PRO A 177 6.00 -1.98 3.97
CA PRO A 177 5.33 -3.15 3.39
C PRO A 177 3.82 -2.90 3.36
N TYR A 178 3.20 -3.08 2.20
CA TYR A 178 1.82 -2.68 1.99
C TYR A 178 1.03 -3.68 1.17
N PHE A 179 -0.21 -3.94 1.59
CA PHE A 179 -1.17 -4.74 0.86
C PHE A 179 -2.34 -3.85 0.51
N SER A 180 -2.54 -3.55 -0.78
CA SER A 180 -3.55 -2.59 -1.22
C SER A 180 -4.95 -3.16 -1.31
N HIS A 181 -5.13 -4.47 -1.11
CA HIS A 181 -6.35 -5.22 -1.40
C HIS A 181 -6.74 -5.25 -2.88
N ASP A 182 -5.88 -4.79 -3.80
CA ASP A 182 -6.06 -4.94 -5.25
C ASP A 182 -5.29 -6.17 -5.75
N VAL A 183 -5.92 -7.36 -5.71
CA VAL A 183 -5.31 -8.63 -6.13
C VAL A 183 -5.80 -9.08 -7.51
N ILE A 184 -4.87 -9.50 -8.36
CA ILE A 184 -5.13 -10.04 -9.70
C ILE A 184 -4.74 -11.52 -9.81
N LYS A 185 -5.57 -12.27 -10.56
CA LYS A 185 -5.38 -13.71 -10.77
C LYS A 185 -4.08 -14.09 -11.49
N PRO A 186 -3.70 -13.50 -12.63
CA PRO A 186 -2.50 -13.93 -13.36
C PRO A 186 -1.19 -13.58 -12.63
N GLY A 187 -1.22 -12.57 -11.76
CA GLY A 187 -0.01 -11.89 -11.30
C GLY A 187 0.64 -11.11 -12.44
N ARG A 188 1.70 -10.35 -12.12
CA ARG A 188 2.48 -9.58 -13.11
C ARG A 188 3.26 -10.48 -14.07
N ASN A 189 3.47 -9.95 -15.27
CA ASN A 189 4.38 -10.53 -16.25
C ASN A 189 5.83 -10.25 -15.86
N CYS A 190 6.77 -10.97 -16.48
CA CYS A 190 8.18 -10.84 -16.13
C CYS A 190 8.73 -9.46 -16.49
N GLU A 191 8.37 -8.95 -17.67
CA GLU A 191 8.78 -7.65 -18.22
C GLU A 191 8.23 -6.45 -17.45
N ASP A 192 7.21 -6.64 -16.61
CA ASP A 192 6.69 -5.59 -15.74
C ASP A 192 7.68 -5.25 -14.62
N CYS A 193 8.55 -6.20 -14.26
CA CYS A 193 9.55 -6.07 -13.19
C CYS A 193 10.98 -6.09 -13.73
N HIS A 194 11.25 -6.90 -14.76
CA HIS A 194 12.59 -7.21 -15.23
C HIS A 194 12.96 -6.42 -16.49
N GLY A 195 14.14 -5.77 -16.45
CA GLY A 195 14.67 -5.00 -17.57
C GLY A 195 13.85 -3.76 -17.92
N THR A 196 13.05 -3.24 -16.98
CA THR A 196 12.27 -2.01 -17.16
C THR A 196 13.18 -0.79 -17.22
N ASP A 197 12.68 0.30 -17.82
CA ASP A 197 13.45 1.55 -17.88
C ASP A 197 13.64 2.18 -16.50
N VAL A 198 12.70 1.97 -15.58
CA VAL A 198 12.84 2.34 -14.16
C VAL A 198 14.06 1.64 -13.55
N VAL A 199 14.16 0.31 -13.69
CA VAL A 199 15.28 -0.48 -13.15
C VAL A 199 16.61 -0.07 -13.77
N LYS A 200 16.66 0.18 -15.09
CA LYS A 200 17.87 0.65 -15.78
C LYS A 200 18.30 2.05 -15.31
N GLN A 201 17.36 2.97 -15.10
CA GLN A 201 17.67 4.32 -14.63
C GLN A 201 18.23 4.30 -13.21
N ILE A 202 17.60 3.55 -12.32
CA ILE A 202 18.07 3.33 -10.94
C ILE A 202 19.51 2.81 -10.95
N ASP A 203 19.81 1.77 -11.75
CA ASP A 203 21.17 1.20 -11.82
C ASP A 203 22.21 2.16 -12.39
N LYS A 204 21.84 2.93 -13.44
CA LYS A 204 22.77 3.81 -14.15
C LYS A 204 23.05 5.11 -13.39
N ARG A 205 22.04 5.68 -12.72
CA ARG A 205 22.10 7.03 -12.14
C ARG A 205 22.20 7.04 -10.63
N GLY A 206 21.78 5.96 -9.95
CA GLY A 206 21.62 5.98 -8.49
C GLY A 206 20.49 6.90 -8.02
N GLU A 207 19.65 7.38 -8.93
CA GLU A 207 18.52 8.25 -8.64
C GLU A 207 17.42 8.10 -9.69
N ILE A 208 16.18 8.41 -9.31
CA ILE A 208 15.01 8.44 -10.19
C ILE A 208 13.97 9.41 -9.66
N GLU A 209 13.32 10.14 -10.55
CA GLU A 209 12.11 10.92 -10.25
C GLU A 209 10.87 10.05 -10.37
N ILE A 210 10.07 9.99 -9.31
CA ILE A 210 8.87 9.13 -9.25
C ILE A 210 7.57 9.93 -9.20
N THR A 211 7.62 11.18 -8.72
CA THR A 211 6.51 12.14 -8.82
C THR A 211 7.01 13.47 -9.36
N TYR A 212 6.18 14.14 -10.15
CA TYR A 212 6.48 15.39 -10.84
C TYR A 212 5.22 16.25 -10.95
N VAL A 213 5.38 17.55 -11.20
CA VAL A 213 4.23 18.45 -11.45
C VAL A 213 3.97 18.52 -12.94
N GLU A 214 2.74 18.21 -13.35
CA GLU A 214 2.26 18.31 -14.71
C GLU A 214 0.98 19.15 -14.73
N ASN A 215 0.97 20.24 -15.49
CA ASN A 215 -0.17 21.17 -15.60
C ASN A 215 -0.68 21.67 -14.22
N GLY A 216 0.23 21.94 -13.29
CA GLY A 216 -0.10 22.40 -11.93
C GLY A 216 -0.64 21.30 -11.01
N THR A 217 -0.64 20.05 -11.43
CA THR A 217 -1.10 18.90 -10.65
C THR A 217 0.02 17.91 -10.39
N LEU A 218 -0.02 17.21 -9.26
CA LEU A 218 0.95 16.17 -8.95
C LEU A 218 0.65 14.90 -9.76
N ALA A 219 1.62 14.44 -10.51
CA ALA A 219 1.58 13.21 -11.30
C ALA A 219 2.68 12.24 -10.85
N ASN A 220 2.61 11.00 -11.35
CA ASN A 220 3.56 9.95 -11.01
C ASN A 220 3.91 9.03 -12.18
N ILE A 221 5.10 8.46 -12.12
CA ILE A 221 5.48 7.34 -12.99
C ILE A 221 4.63 6.11 -12.66
N LYS A 222 4.50 5.20 -13.63
CA LYS A 222 3.64 4.00 -13.54
C LYS A 222 4.46 2.72 -13.51
N GLY A 223 3.85 1.64 -13.04
CA GLY A 223 4.46 0.31 -13.03
C GLY A 223 5.23 -0.02 -11.75
N VAL A 224 6.21 -0.93 -11.88
CA VAL A 224 6.94 -1.48 -10.73
C VAL A 224 8.18 -0.65 -10.43
N ILE A 225 8.31 -0.20 -9.19
CA ILE A 225 9.42 0.64 -8.72
C ILE A 225 10.13 -0.08 -7.57
N PRO A 226 11.33 -0.66 -7.79
CA PRO A 226 12.09 -1.23 -6.69
C PRO A 226 12.67 -0.12 -5.82
N ILE A 227 12.49 -0.22 -4.50
CA ILE A 227 13.15 0.65 -3.52
C ILE A 227 14.48 -0.01 -3.14
N VAL A 228 15.60 0.58 -3.53
CA VAL A 228 16.94 -0.03 -3.47
C VAL A 228 17.85 0.81 -2.58
N GLU A 229 18.74 0.14 -1.85
CA GLU A 229 19.71 0.78 -0.96
C GLU A 229 20.61 1.77 -1.71
N GLY A 230 20.78 2.97 -1.15
CA GLY A 230 21.64 4.02 -1.70
C GLY A 230 21.09 4.72 -2.95
N VAL A 231 19.83 4.51 -3.32
CA VAL A 231 19.18 5.19 -4.45
C VAL A 231 18.36 6.38 -3.96
N LYS A 232 18.47 7.52 -4.64
CA LYS A 232 17.67 8.72 -4.35
C LYS A 232 16.37 8.75 -5.15
N TYR A 233 15.23 8.72 -4.46
CA TYR A 233 13.90 8.81 -5.06
C TYR A 233 13.40 10.26 -5.00
N LYS A 234 13.50 10.97 -6.12
CA LYS A 234 13.07 12.38 -6.23
C LYS A 234 11.55 12.44 -6.35
N ASN A 235 10.94 13.34 -5.58
CA ASN A 235 9.51 13.56 -5.54
C ASN A 235 9.24 15.06 -5.67
N ALA A 236 8.24 15.41 -6.47
CA ALA A 236 7.62 16.73 -6.41
C ALA A 236 6.71 16.84 -5.19
N TYR A 237 6.70 18.02 -4.58
CA TYR A 237 5.88 18.33 -3.41
C TYR A 237 4.93 19.49 -3.71
N MET A 238 3.81 19.51 -3.01
CA MET A 238 2.72 20.46 -3.16
C MET A 238 2.35 20.96 -1.76
N ASP A 239 2.22 22.26 -1.61
CA ASP A 239 1.62 22.90 -0.43
C ASP A 239 0.10 22.96 -0.59
N TYR A 240 -0.62 23.07 0.53
CA TYR A 240 -2.07 23.24 0.55
C TYR A 240 -2.46 24.53 1.26
N VAL A 241 -2.80 25.54 0.47
CA VAL A 241 -3.13 26.89 0.94
C VAL A 241 -4.54 27.25 0.48
N ASP A 242 -5.40 27.67 1.40
CA ASP A 242 -6.76 28.16 1.13
C ASP A 242 -7.60 27.25 0.21
N GLY A 243 -7.48 25.93 0.40
CA GLY A 243 -8.25 24.95 -0.37
C GLY A 243 -7.62 24.52 -1.69
N LYS A 244 -6.41 24.99 -2.01
CA LYS A 244 -5.75 24.76 -3.30
C LYS A 244 -4.37 24.14 -3.12
N TRP A 245 -4.04 23.22 -4.03
CA TRP A 245 -2.70 22.65 -4.13
C TRP A 245 -1.80 23.56 -4.95
N ILE A 246 -0.61 23.85 -4.45
CA ILE A 246 0.38 24.73 -5.09
C ILE A 246 1.72 23.99 -5.14
N PRO A 247 2.40 23.89 -6.30
CA PRO A 247 3.74 23.32 -6.39
C PRO A 247 4.74 24.00 -5.46
N LEU A 248 5.56 23.21 -4.77
CA LEU A 248 6.73 23.74 -4.05
C LEU A 248 7.92 23.84 -4.99
N GLU A 249 8.49 25.03 -5.09
CA GLU A 249 9.63 25.29 -5.99
C GLU A 249 10.95 24.70 -5.45
N ASN A 250 11.16 24.73 -4.13
CA ASN A 250 12.42 24.32 -3.50
C ASN A 250 12.21 23.55 -2.17
N PRO A 251 11.54 22.39 -2.20
CA PRO A 251 11.36 21.56 -1.01
C PRO A 251 12.71 21.15 -0.42
N GLU A 252 12.80 21.12 0.91
CA GLU A 252 13.95 20.52 1.59
C GLU A 252 14.07 19.04 1.21
N GLU A 253 15.30 18.51 1.21
CA GLU A 253 15.53 17.09 0.94
C GLU A 253 14.78 16.25 1.99
N PRO A 254 13.94 15.29 1.56
CA PRO A 254 13.10 14.57 2.49
C PRO A 254 13.93 13.73 3.44
N LEU A 255 13.61 13.83 4.73
CA LEU A 255 13.95 12.77 5.66
C LEU A 255 13.29 11.46 5.17
N GLN A 256 14.03 10.35 5.23
CA GLN A 256 13.57 9.06 4.73
C GLN A 256 13.48 8.08 5.88
N GLN A 257 12.37 7.34 5.95
CA GLN A 257 12.19 6.31 6.97
C GLN A 257 11.58 5.04 6.38
N PHE A 258 12.18 3.90 6.73
CA PHE A 258 11.54 2.61 6.57
C PHE A 258 10.80 2.26 7.86
N VAL A 259 9.54 1.83 7.74
CA VAL A 259 8.69 1.47 8.87
C VAL A 259 8.16 0.05 8.75
N ALA A 260 7.58 -0.45 9.84
CA ALA A 260 6.91 -1.74 9.88
C ALA A 260 7.79 -2.91 9.38
N PHE A 261 9.08 -2.87 9.78
CA PHE A 261 10.12 -3.85 9.43
C PHE A 261 10.41 -3.95 7.92
N GLY A 262 10.02 -2.95 7.14
CA GLY A 262 10.43 -2.84 5.74
C GLY A 262 11.91 -2.49 5.63
N GLU A 263 12.55 -2.98 4.59
CA GLU A 263 13.95 -2.69 4.24
C GLU A 263 14.06 -2.45 2.73
N PRO A 264 15.04 -1.67 2.27
CA PRO A 264 15.30 -1.55 0.84
C PRO A 264 15.77 -2.89 0.25
N LEU A 265 15.61 -3.03 -1.06
CA LEU A 265 16.27 -4.06 -1.86
C LEU A 265 17.78 -3.82 -1.86
N THR A 266 18.52 -4.93 -1.84
CA THR A 266 19.97 -4.92 -2.00
C THR A 266 20.36 -4.60 -3.44
N LYS A 267 21.60 -4.11 -3.64
CA LYS A 267 22.18 -3.96 -4.98
C LYS A 267 22.20 -5.28 -5.76
N GLN A 268 22.36 -6.42 -5.09
CA GLN A 268 22.30 -7.73 -5.73
C GLN A 268 20.89 -8.05 -6.27
N GLN A 269 19.83 -7.70 -5.52
CA GLN A 269 18.45 -7.83 -5.99
C GLN A 269 18.19 -6.92 -7.19
N LEU A 270 18.71 -5.68 -7.18
CA LEU A 270 18.66 -4.80 -8.35
C LEU A 270 19.31 -5.44 -9.59
N LYS A 271 20.49 -6.05 -9.44
CA LYS A 271 21.14 -6.78 -10.54
C LYS A 271 20.30 -7.94 -11.08
N LYS A 272 19.47 -8.59 -10.25
CA LYS A 272 18.53 -9.62 -10.73
C LYS A 272 17.36 -9.00 -11.51
N LEU A 273 16.88 -7.82 -11.13
CA LEU A 273 15.84 -7.11 -11.87
C LEU A 273 16.35 -6.59 -13.22
N LEU A 274 17.65 -6.31 -13.37
CA LEU A 274 18.22 -5.88 -14.66
C LEU A 274 18.25 -6.98 -15.74
N LEU A 275 18.12 -8.25 -15.34
CA LEU A 275 18.15 -9.36 -16.28
C LEU A 275 17.00 -9.23 -17.28
N PRO A 276 17.27 -9.10 -18.59
CA PRO A 276 16.21 -8.99 -19.58
C PRO A 276 15.47 -10.32 -19.67
N VAL A 277 14.14 -10.26 -19.75
CA VAL A 277 13.31 -11.42 -20.02
C VAL A 277 12.73 -11.25 -21.42
N LYS A 278 12.82 -12.27 -22.27
CA LYS A 278 12.17 -12.25 -23.58
C LYS A 278 10.67 -12.07 -23.36
N LYS A 279 10.10 -10.99 -23.92
CA LYS A 279 8.64 -10.85 -24.06
C LYS A 279 8.14 -12.08 -24.80
N ARG A 280 7.16 -12.77 -24.23
CA ARG A 280 6.46 -13.87 -24.88
C ARG A 280 5.24 -13.35 -25.58
#